data_AF-K7AJH1-F1
#
_entry.id   AF-K7AJH1-F1
#
_cell.length_a   1.000
_cell.length_b   1.000
_cell.length_c   1.000
_cell.angle_alpha   90.00
_cell.angle_beta   90.00
_cell.angle_gamma   90.00
#
_symmetry.space_group_name_H-M   'P 1'
#
loop_
_entity.id
_entity.type
_entity.pdbx_description
1 polymer ?
#
loop_
_entity_poly.entity_id
_entity_poly.type
_entity_poly.pdbx_seq_one_letter_code
_entity_poly.pdbx_strand_id
1 'polypeptide(L)'
;AEFEGVFLDFARQQATTETVDKLFKLAEAAKLKEKIEKMFNGEKINSTENRSVLHVALRAPRDAVINSDGVNVVPEVWSVKDKIKQFSETFRSGSWVGATGKPLTNVVSVGIGGSFLGPLFVHTALQTDPEAAESAKGRQLRFLANVDPVDVARSIKDLDPETTLVVVVSKTFTTAETMLNARTIKEWIVSSLGPQAVSKHMIAVSTNLKLVKEFGIDPNNAFAFWDWVGGRYSVCSAVGVLPLSLQYGFPIVQRFLEGASSIDNHFRTASFEKNIPVLLGLLSV
;
A
#
# COMPACT_ATOMS: atom_id res chain seq x y z
N ALA A 1 0.08 10.80 26.24
CA ALA A 1 0.30 9.33 26.17
C ALA A 1 1.57 9.07 25.36
N GLU A 2 2.28 7.98 25.64
CA GLU A 2 3.54 7.61 24.98
C GLU A 2 3.53 6.14 24.58
N PHE A 3 4.07 5.81 23.42
CA PHE A 3 4.29 4.45 22.97
C PHE A 3 5.45 4.41 21.97
N GLU A 4 6.50 3.61 22.23
CA GLU A 4 7.66 3.41 21.36
C GLU A 4 8.29 4.71 20.80
N GLY A 5 8.46 5.72 21.67
CA GLY A 5 9.03 7.02 21.28
C GLY A 5 8.07 7.95 20.53
N VAL A 6 6.81 7.54 20.31
CA VAL A 6 5.73 8.41 19.83
C VAL A 6 5.04 9.04 21.03
N PHE A 7 5.07 10.37 21.10
CA PHE A 7 4.41 11.16 22.14
C PHE A 7 3.16 11.84 21.58
N LEU A 8 2.01 11.58 22.23
CA LEU A 8 0.80 12.37 22.05
C LEU A 8 0.68 13.39 23.17
N ASP A 9 1.07 14.63 22.88
CA ASP A 9 0.80 15.81 23.70
C ASP A 9 -0.52 16.45 23.27
N PHE A 10 -1.55 16.30 24.12
CA PHE A 10 -2.86 16.89 23.92
C PHE A 10 -3.18 17.98 24.96
N ALA A 11 -2.18 18.51 25.66
CA ALA A 11 -2.36 19.53 26.70
C ALA A 11 -2.94 20.86 26.18
N ARG A 12 -2.87 21.09 24.86
CA ARG A 12 -3.38 22.30 24.18
C ARG A 12 -4.77 22.12 23.58
N GLN A 13 -5.43 21.00 23.87
CA GLN A 13 -6.84 20.80 23.50
C GLN A 13 -7.74 21.58 24.46
N GLN A 14 -8.91 22.02 23.99
CA GLN A 14 -9.94 22.64 24.84
C GLN A 14 -10.71 21.58 25.64
N ALA A 15 -9.98 20.71 26.36
CA ALA A 15 -10.51 19.60 27.13
C ALA A 15 -9.87 19.60 28.52
N THR A 16 -10.70 19.68 29.56
CA THR A 16 -10.25 19.45 30.94
C THR A 16 -10.13 17.95 31.20
N THR A 17 -9.52 17.56 32.32
CA THR A 17 -9.51 16.16 32.77
C THR A 17 -10.93 15.58 32.84
N GLU A 18 -11.89 16.36 33.33
CA GLU A 18 -13.30 15.94 33.40
C GLU A 18 -13.90 15.69 32.01
N THR A 19 -13.56 16.52 31.01
CA THR A 19 -13.98 16.30 29.62
C THR A 19 -13.40 15.00 29.07
N VAL A 20 -12.12 14.74 29.32
CA VAL A 20 -11.45 13.50 28.88
C VAL A 20 -12.08 12.27 29.53
N ASP A 21 -12.38 12.32 30.84
CA ASP A 21 -13.08 11.23 31.54
C ASP A 21 -14.47 10.95 30.95
N LYS A 22 -15.20 12.01 30.56
CA LYS A 22 -16.49 11.89 29.86
C LYS A 22 -16.34 11.28 28.47
N LEU A 23 -15.27 11.58 27.74
CA LEU A 23 -14.97 10.96 26.45
C LEU A 23 -14.67 9.46 26.60
N PHE A 24 -13.99 9.03 27.67
CA PHE A 24 -13.83 7.59 27.94
C PHE A 24 -15.17 6.91 28.22
N LYS A 25 -16.05 7.53 29.02
CA LYS A 25 -17.42 7.03 29.24
C LYS A 25 -18.21 6.95 27.94
N LEU A 26 -18.02 7.90 27.02
CA LEU A 26 -18.62 7.83 25.68
C LEU A 26 -18.07 6.63 24.89
N ALA A 27 -16.76 6.37 24.93
CA ALA A 27 -16.15 5.22 24.28
C ALA A 27 -16.70 3.88 24.81
N GLU A 28 -16.88 3.78 26.12
CA GLU A 28 -17.50 2.63 26.78
C GLU A 28 -18.95 2.45 26.37
N ALA A 29 -19.76 3.52 26.45
CA ALA A 29 -21.17 3.50 26.04
C ALA A 29 -21.34 3.15 24.56
N ALA A 30 -20.41 3.61 23.71
CA ALA A 30 -20.35 3.29 22.28
C ALA A 30 -19.79 1.89 21.98
N LYS A 31 -19.38 1.13 23.02
CA LYS A 31 -18.82 -0.21 22.93
C LYS A 31 -17.59 -0.28 22.02
N LEU A 32 -16.71 0.72 22.13
CA LEU A 32 -15.57 0.86 21.23
C LEU A 32 -14.64 -0.36 21.27
N LYS A 33 -14.32 -0.88 22.47
CA LYS A 33 -13.46 -2.07 22.61
C LYS A 33 -14.05 -3.30 21.93
N GLU A 34 -15.35 -3.52 22.08
CA GLU A 34 -16.06 -4.61 21.39
C GLU A 34 -15.90 -4.46 19.87
N LYS A 35 -16.16 -3.27 19.31
CA LYS A 35 -16.04 -2.98 17.88
C LYS A 35 -14.62 -3.17 17.34
N ILE A 36 -13.60 -2.81 18.12
CA ILE A 36 -12.20 -3.06 17.77
C ILE A 36 -11.96 -4.57 17.65
N GLU A 37 -12.37 -5.36 18.65
CA GLU A 37 -12.21 -6.82 18.59
C GLU A 37 -12.99 -7.44 17.42
N LYS A 38 -14.20 -6.95 17.11
CA LYS A 38 -14.94 -7.38 15.91
C LYS A 38 -14.12 -7.18 14.63
N MET A 39 -13.46 -6.03 14.50
CA MET A 39 -12.58 -5.75 13.35
C MET A 39 -11.40 -6.74 13.31
N PHE A 40 -10.66 -6.90 14.40
CA PHE A 40 -9.48 -7.76 14.47
C PHE A 40 -9.80 -9.26 14.29
N ASN A 41 -11.01 -9.68 14.69
CA ASN A 41 -11.49 -11.06 14.50
C ASN A 41 -12.10 -11.29 13.10
N GLY A 42 -12.12 -10.26 12.24
CA GLY A 42 -12.59 -10.36 10.86
C GLY A 42 -14.10 -10.50 10.72
N GLU A 43 -14.88 -10.00 11.69
CA GLU A 43 -16.32 -9.86 11.52
C GLU A 43 -16.64 -8.90 10.37
N LYS A 44 -17.82 -9.09 9.75
CA LYS A 44 -18.30 -8.27 8.63
C LYS A 44 -18.84 -6.91 9.11
N ILE A 45 -17.94 -6.08 9.64
CA ILE A 45 -18.28 -4.77 10.20
C ILE A 45 -18.57 -3.71 9.12
N ASN A 46 -18.17 -3.95 7.87
CA ASN A 46 -18.67 -3.18 6.73
C ASN A 46 -20.04 -3.75 6.33
N SER A 47 -21.08 -3.28 7.01
CA SER A 47 -22.43 -3.85 6.94
C SER A 47 -23.13 -3.62 5.61
N THR A 48 -22.86 -2.50 4.93
CA THR A 48 -23.53 -2.17 3.66
C THR A 48 -23.02 -3.01 2.49
N GLU A 49 -21.76 -3.45 2.54
CA GLU A 49 -21.17 -4.35 1.55
C GLU A 49 -21.04 -5.80 2.04
N ASN A 50 -21.39 -6.07 3.30
CA ASN A 50 -21.25 -7.37 3.96
C ASN A 50 -19.81 -7.93 3.88
N ARG A 51 -18.82 -7.12 4.27
CA ARG A 51 -17.38 -7.45 4.17
C ARG A 51 -16.64 -7.28 5.49
N SER A 52 -15.59 -8.08 5.67
CA SER A 52 -14.59 -7.90 6.71
C SER A 52 -13.74 -6.65 6.43
N VAL A 53 -13.13 -6.09 7.48
CA VAL A 53 -12.19 -4.95 7.36
C VAL A 53 -10.87 -5.34 8.02
N LEU A 54 -9.92 -5.85 7.21
CA LEU A 54 -8.77 -6.61 7.72
C LEU A 54 -7.42 -6.07 7.28
N HIS A 55 -7.30 -4.76 7.06
CA HIS A 55 -6.02 -4.13 6.67
C HIS A 55 -4.88 -4.38 7.69
N VAL A 56 -5.19 -4.71 8.94
CA VAL A 56 -4.24 -5.15 9.98
C VAL A 56 -3.55 -6.48 9.61
N ALA A 57 -4.23 -7.38 8.90
CA ALA A 57 -3.67 -8.65 8.45
C ALA A 57 -2.51 -8.46 7.45
N LEU A 58 -2.49 -7.32 6.74
CA LEU A 58 -1.44 -6.96 5.79
C LEU A 58 -0.07 -6.75 6.45
N ARG A 59 -0.02 -6.62 7.76
CA ARG A 59 1.18 -6.31 8.54
C ARG A 59 1.32 -7.19 9.78
N ALA A 60 0.44 -8.16 9.95
CA ALA A 60 0.53 -9.15 11.02
C ALA A 60 1.77 -10.07 10.88
N PRO A 61 2.27 -10.60 12.00
CA PRO A 61 3.29 -11.66 12.02
C PRO A 61 2.90 -12.87 11.16
N ARG A 62 3.89 -13.62 10.68
CA ARG A 62 3.68 -14.75 9.75
C ARG A 62 2.88 -15.91 10.35
N ASP A 63 2.94 -16.07 11.65
CA ASP A 63 2.27 -17.08 12.46
C ASP A 63 0.91 -16.61 13.03
N ALA A 64 0.50 -15.37 12.75
CA ALA A 64 -0.77 -14.84 13.21
C ALA A 64 -1.95 -15.58 12.54
N VAL A 65 -3.06 -15.66 13.29
CA VAL A 65 -4.32 -16.22 12.80
C VAL A 65 -5.37 -15.11 12.78
N ILE A 66 -5.73 -14.67 11.57
CA ILE A 66 -6.77 -13.67 11.35
C ILE A 66 -7.70 -14.22 10.29
N ASN A 67 -8.94 -14.50 10.67
CA ASN A 67 -9.88 -15.19 9.82
C ASN A 67 -10.79 -14.21 9.08
N SER A 68 -11.08 -14.50 7.82
CA SER A 68 -12.21 -13.93 7.08
C SER A 68 -13.05 -15.08 6.55
N ASP A 69 -14.35 -15.09 6.87
CA ASP A 69 -15.25 -16.20 6.50
C ASP A 69 -14.71 -17.59 6.89
N GLY A 70 -14.10 -17.67 8.07
CA GLY A 70 -13.55 -18.92 8.64
C GLY A 70 -12.18 -19.35 8.08
N VAL A 71 -11.58 -18.58 7.16
CA VAL A 71 -10.28 -18.87 6.55
C VAL A 71 -9.21 -17.91 7.05
N ASN A 72 -8.08 -18.43 7.53
CA ASN A 72 -6.94 -17.59 7.90
C ASN A 72 -6.32 -16.93 6.66
N VAL A 73 -6.34 -15.59 6.61
CA VAL A 73 -5.88 -14.83 5.43
C VAL A 73 -4.38 -14.52 5.47
N VAL A 74 -3.73 -14.66 6.64
CA VAL A 74 -2.32 -14.28 6.85
C VAL A 74 -1.34 -15.06 5.96
N PRO A 75 -1.49 -16.39 5.73
CA PRO A 75 -0.61 -17.13 4.82
C PRO A 75 -0.62 -16.58 3.39
N GLU A 76 -1.79 -16.18 2.88
CA GLU A 76 -1.92 -15.62 1.54
C GLU A 76 -1.28 -14.22 1.45
N VAL A 77 -1.40 -13.42 2.51
CA VAL A 77 -0.69 -12.14 2.64
C VAL A 77 0.82 -12.34 2.51
N TRP A 78 1.37 -13.29 3.25
CA TRP A 78 2.81 -13.57 3.21
C TRP A 78 3.25 -14.18 1.89
N SER A 79 2.43 -14.99 1.22
CA SER A 79 2.72 -15.47 -0.14
C SER A 79 2.93 -14.31 -1.12
N VAL A 80 2.07 -13.27 -1.06
CA VAL A 80 2.22 -12.09 -1.93
C VAL A 80 3.44 -11.27 -1.52
N LYS A 81 3.70 -11.09 -0.21
CA LYS A 81 4.89 -10.36 0.27
C LYS A 81 6.19 -11.05 -0.13
N ASP A 82 6.27 -12.38 -0.01
CA ASP A 82 7.45 -13.16 -0.40
C ASP A 82 7.70 -13.03 -1.90
N LYS A 83 6.62 -13.07 -2.71
CA LYS A 83 6.71 -12.81 -4.15
C LYS A 83 7.22 -11.39 -4.45
N ILE A 84 6.73 -10.36 -3.73
CA ILE A 84 7.21 -8.98 -3.89
C ILE A 84 8.68 -8.87 -3.49
N LYS A 85 9.08 -9.49 -2.37
CA LYS A 85 10.47 -9.53 -1.91
C LYS A 85 11.37 -10.08 -3.00
N GLN A 86 11.09 -11.29 -3.48
CA GLN A 86 11.87 -11.95 -4.53
C GLN A 86 11.92 -11.12 -5.83
N PHE A 87 10.77 -10.58 -6.27
CA PHE A 87 10.72 -9.75 -7.47
C PHE A 87 11.52 -8.46 -7.31
N SER A 88 11.38 -7.77 -6.17
CA SER A 88 12.10 -6.53 -5.89
C SER A 88 13.62 -6.73 -5.80
N GLU A 89 14.09 -7.86 -5.25
CA GLU A 89 15.51 -8.22 -5.22
C GLU A 89 16.04 -8.49 -6.63
N THR A 90 15.26 -9.21 -7.46
CA THR A 90 15.60 -9.48 -8.87
C THR A 90 15.66 -8.19 -9.69
N PHE A 91 14.70 -7.28 -9.49
CA PHE A 91 14.67 -5.96 -10.12
C PHE A 91 15.85 -5.09 -9.67
N ARG A 92 16.11 -5.04 -8.37
CA ARG A 92 17.13 -4.15 -7.80
C ARG A 92 18.55 -4.58 -8.10
N SER A 93 18.80 -5.89 -8.20
CA SER A 93 20.08 -6.45 -8.64
C SER A 93 20.39 -6.21 -10.12
N GLY A 94 19.39 -5.79 -10.91
CA GLY A 94 19.52 -5.65 -12.37
C GLY A 94 19.39 -6.96 -13.14
N SER A 95 19.06 -8.07 -12.45
CA SER A 95 18.79 -9.36 -13.08
C SER A 95 17.48 -9.35 -13.88
N TRP A 96 16.51 -8.53 -13.46
CA TRP A 96 15.36 -8.22 -14.30
C TRP A 96 15.72 -7.14 -15.32
N VAL A 97 15.72 -7.52 -16.59
CA VAL A 97 16.06 -6.64 -17.70
C VAL A 97 14.85 -6.31 -18.57
N GLY A 98 14.87 -5.13 -19.16
CA GLY A 98 13.89 -4.70 -20.16
C GLY A 98 14.03 -5.44 -21.49
N ALA A 99 13.22 -5.03 -22.47
CA ALA A 99 13.17 -5.62 -23.80
C ALA A 99 14.52 -5.51 -24.55
N THR A 100 15.35 -4.54 -24.21
CA THR A 100 16.68 -4.32 -24.82
C THR A 100 17.82 -4.95 -24.02
N GLY A 101 17.52 -5.68 -22.93
CA GLY A 101 18.52 -6.27 -22.05
C GLY A 101 19.13 -5.30 -21.03
N LYS A 102 18.71 -4.02 -21.02
CA LYS A 102 19.13 -3.05 -19.99
C LYS A 102 18.42 -3.31 -18.65
N PRO A 103 19.10 -3.12 -17.51
CA PRO A 103 18.44 -3.09 -16.20
C PRO A 103 17.40 -1.97 -16.13
N LEU A 104 16.27 -2.25 -15.46
CA LEU A 104 15.25 -1.25 -15.19
C LEU A 104 15.55 -0.54 -13.86
N THR A 105 15.52 0.80 -13.87
CA THR A 105 15.84 1.63 -12.70
C THR A 105 14.74 2.65 -12.39
N ASN A 106 13.89 2.95 -13.37
CA ASN A 106 12.78 3.89 -13.23
C ASN A 106 11.48 3.11 -13.06
N VAL A 107 10.59 3.61 -12.21
CA VAL A 107 9.27 3.03 -11.94
C VAL A 107 8.20 4.11 -12.07
N VAL A 108 7.16 3.85 -12.86
CA VAL A 108 5.94 4.66 -12.91
C VAL A 108 4.79 3.84 -12.33
N SER A 109 4.30 4.24 -11.16
CA SER A 109 3.13 3.62 -10.52
C SER A 109 1.85 4.34 -10.95
N VAL A 110 0.97 3.62 -11.64
CA VAL A 110 -0.28 4.16 -12.21
C VAL A 110 -1.46 3.73 -11.34
N GLY A 111 -2.16 4.68 -10.75
CA GLY A 111 -3.30 4.42 -9.87
C GLY A 111 -3.91 5.69 -9.34
N ILE A 112 -5.17 5.65 -8.88
CA ILE A 112 -5.87 6.83 -8.35
C ILE A 112 -6.41 6.57 -6.93
N GLY A 113 -6.61 7.65 -6.17
CA GLY A 113 -7.17 7.58 -4.83
C GLY A 113 -6.35 6.69 -3.89
N GLY A 114 -6.97 5.65 -3.35
CA GLY A 114 -6.30 4.70 -2.45
C GLY A 114 -5.11 3.95 -3.06
N SER A 115 -5.11 3.77 -4.38
CA SER A 115 -4.02 3.14 -5.14
C SER A 115 -2.80 4.05 -5.34
N PHE A 116 -2.86 5.30 -4.85
CA PHE A 116 -1.88 6.35 -5.08
C PHE A 116 -1.48 7.10 -3.80
N LEU A 117 -2.45 7.61 -3.04
CA LEU A 117 -2.21 8.56 -1.96
C LEU A 117 -1.33 7.99 -0.84
N GLY A 118 -1.62 6.77 -0.38
CA GLY A 118 -0.82 6.11 0.66
C GLY A 118 0.62 5.83 0.20
N PRO A 119 0.83 5.17 -0.95
CA PRO A 119 2.16 4.97 -1.52
C PRO A 119 2.94 6.28 -1.73
N LEU A 120 2.30 7.34 -2.25
CA LEU A 120 2.92 8.65 -2.42
C LEU A 120 3.35 9.25 -1.08
N PHE A 121 2.48 9.21 -0.07
CA PHE A 121 2.80 9.70 1.28
C PHE A 121 4.05 9.01 1.84
N VAL A 122 4.10 7.67 1.80
CA VAL A 122 5.25 6.92 2.32
C VAL A 122 6.51 7.19 1.50
N HIS A 123 6.38 7.26 0.16
CA HIS A 123 7.50 7.64 -0.71
C HIS A 123 8.06 9.01 -0.35
N THR A 124 7.22 10.04 -0.24
CA THR A 124 7.65 11.41 0.13
C THR A 124 8.32 11.45 1.50
N ALA A 125 7.81 10.70 2.48
CA ALA A 125 8.44 10.61 3.79
C ALA A 125 9.80 9.90 3.75
N LEU A 126 9.92 8.78 3.02
CA LEU A 126 11.17 8.02 2.92
C LEU A 126 12.26 8.73 2.09
N GLN A 127 11.92 9.75 1.29
CA GLN A 127 12.93 10.54 0.58
C GLN A 127 13.87 11.31 1.51
N THR A 128 13.45 11.59 2.75
CA THR A 128 14.27 12.32 3.74
C THR A 128 14.98 11.41 4.73
N ASP A 129 14.67 10.11 4.73
CA ASP A 129 15.37 9.12 5.55
C ASP A 129 16.75 8.78 4.93
N PRO A 130 17.87 8.90 5.68
CA PRO A 130 19.20 8.70 5.11
C PRO A 130 19.45 7.31 4.51
N GLU A 131 18.97 6.25 5.17
CA GLU A 131 19.16 4.88 4.70
C GLU A 131 18.32 4.61 3.45
N ALA A 132 17.07 5.06 3.44
CA ALA A 132 16.19 4.94 2.28
C ALA A 132 16.69 5.78 1.10
N ALA A 133 17.20 7.00 1.34
CA ALA A 133 17.76 7.85 0.30
C ALA A 133 18.98 7.21 -0.38
N GLU A 134 19.92 6.63 0.39
CA GLU A 134 21.07 5.92 -0.19
C GLU A 134 20.63 4.64 -0.92
N SER A 135 19.68 3.88 -0.36
CA SER A 135 19.12 2.69 -1.01
C SER A 135 18.38 2.99 -2.33
N ALA A 136 17.86 4.21 -2.46
CA ALA A 136 17.15 4.71 -3.64
C ALA A 136 18.06 5.33 -4.72
N LYS A 137 19.37 5.43 -4.48
CA LYS A 137 20.32 6.12 -5.36
C LYS A 137 20.33 5.54 -6.78
N GLY A 138 20.25 6.43 -7.77
CA GLY A 138 20.19 6.05 -9.18
C GLY A 138 18.86 5.42 -9.62
N ARG A 139 17.82 5.45 -8.78
CA ARG A 139 16.47 4.95 -9.08
C ARG A 139 15.44 6.05 -8.95
N GLN A 140 14.37 5.95 -9.73
CA GLN A 140 13.26 6.90 -9.66
C GLN A 140 11.94 6.15 -9.51
N LEU A 141 11.09 6.63 -8.60
CA LEU A 141 9.70 6.22 -8.50
C LEU A 141 8.83 7.46 -8.74
N ARG A 142 7.94 7.38 -9.71
CA ARG A 142 6.95 8.41 -10.02
C ARG A 142 5.56 7.84 -9.96
N PHE A 143 4.60 8.70 -9.72
CA PHE A 143 3.21 8.33 -9.57
C PHE A 143 2.35 9.08 -10.59
N LEU A 144 1.56 8.33 -11.35
CA LEU A 144 0.62 8.83 -12.35
C LEU A 144 -0.81 8.53 -11.88
N ALA A 145 -1.58 9.58 -11.59
CA ALA A 145 -2.90 9.43 -10.99
C ALA A 145 -4.00 10.16 -11.75
N ASN A 146 -3.75 11.41 -12.13
CA ASN A 146 -4.73 12.25 -12.78
C ASN A 146 -4.91 11.81 -14.24
N VAL A 147 -6.15 11.87 -14.73
CA VAL A 147 -6.50 11.51 -16.11
C VAL A 147 -6.09 12.60 -17.12
N ASP A 148 -5.80 13.81 -16.62
CA ASP A 148 -5.26 14.91 -17.40
C ASP A 148 -3.93 14.50 -18.08
N PRO A 149 -3.80 14.63 -19.41
CA PRO A 149 -2.58 14.29 -20.14
C PRO A 149 -1.32 15.04 -19.65
N VAL A 150 -1.48 16.19 -18.97
CA VAL A 150 -0.35 16.89 -18.32
C VAL A 150 0.31 16.01 -17.26
N ASP A 151 -0.45 15.20 -16.52
CA ASP A 151 0.11 14.31 -15.50
C ASP A 151 0.90 13.15 -16.13
N VAL A 152 0.43 12.62 -17.27
CA VAL A 152 1.18 11.65 -18.08
C VAL A 152 2.51 12.26 -18.53
N ALA A 153 2.45 13.43 -19.19
CA ALA A 153 3.63 14.11 -19.71
C ALA A 153 4.66 14.38 -18.60
N ARG A 154 4.21 14.86 -17.44
CA ARG A 154 5.04 15.07 -16.25
C ARG A 154 5.65 13.76 -15.74
N SER A 155 4.85 12.69 -15.68
CA SER A 155 5.27 11.41 -15.12
C SER A 155 6.36 10.74 -15.95
N ILE A 156 6.33 10.87 -17.27
CA ILE A 156 7.34 10.26 -18.16
C ILE A 156 8.46 11.22 -18.59
N LYS A 157 8.38 12.50 -18.22
CA LYS A 157 9.38 13.51 -18.61
C LYS A 157 10.79 13.06 -18.20
N ASP A 158 11.73 13.07 -19.15
CA ASP A 158 13.13 12.70 -18.95
C ASP A 158 13.35 11.22 -18.55
N LEU A 159 12.33 10.34 -18.70
CA LEU A 159 12.48 8.90 -18.55
C LEU A 159 12.77 8.23 -19.90
N ASP A 160 13.61 7.19 -19.89
CA ASP A 160 13.88 6.33 -21.04
C ASP A 160 12.96 5.08 -20.97
N PRO A 161 12.13 4.81 -22.00
CA PRO A 161 11.33 3.59 -22.09
C PRO A 161 12.14 2.31 -21.84
N GLU A 162 13.40 2.23 -22.30
CA GLU A 162 14.25 1.03 -22.17
C GLU A 162 14.61 0.69 -20.72
N THR A 163 14.54 1.66 -19.82
CA THR A 163 14.93 1.50 -18.40
C THR A 163 13.77 1.74 -17.43
N THR A 164 12.54 1.82 -17.94
CA THR A 164 11.33 2.13 -17.16
C THR A 164 10.40 0.92 -17.01
N LEU A 165 10.03 0.64 -15.76
CA LEU A 165 8.99 -0.32 -15.37
C LEU A 165 7.69 0.43 -15.01
N VAL A 166 6.55 -0.10 -15.42
CA VAL A 166 5.24 0.46 -15.14
C VAL A 166 4.47 -0.50 -14.22
N VAL A 167 3.97 0.02 -13.11
CA VAL A 167 3.15 -0.74 -12.15
C VAL A 167 1.72 -0.25 -12.25
N VAL A 168 0.82 -1.05 -12.82
CA VAL A 168 -0.61 -0.69 -12.93
C VAL A 168 -1.35 -1.17 -11.69
N VAL A 169 -1.85 -0.24 -10.88
CA VAL A 169 -2.48 -0.51 -9.58
C VAL A 169 -3.97 -0.23 -9.65
N SER A 170 -4.78 -1.28 -9.79
CA SER A 170 -6.25 -1.19 -9.78
C SER A 170 -6.88 -2.49 -9.31
N LYS A 171 -7.73 -2.41 -8.28
CA LYS A 171 -8.42 -3.58 -7.70
C LYS A 171 -9.21 -4.36 -8.75
N THR A 172 -10.06 -3.64 -9.47
CA THR A 172 -10.97 -4.21 -10.48
C THR A 172 -10.30 -4.32 -11.85
N PHE A 173 -9.22 -3.58 -12.07
CA PHE A 173 -8.57 -3.39 -13.37
C PHE A 173 -9.50 -2.76 -14.43
N THR A 174 -10.50 -2.00 -13.96
CA THR A 174 -11.50 -1.33 -14.80
C THR A 174 -11.67 0.15 -14.49
N THR A 175 -10.97 0.69 -13.48
CA THR A 175 -11.03 2.11 -13.10
C THR A 175 -10.70 2.99 -14.30
N ALA A 176 -11.61 3.88 -14.69
CA ALA A 176 -11.55 4.59 -15.97
C ALA A 176 -10.25 5.39 -16.14
N GLU A 177 -9.91 6.19 -15.13
CA GLU A 177 -8.72 7.04 -15.10
C GLU A 177 -7.43 6.21 -15.14
N THR A 178 -7.34 5.20 -14.27
CA THR A 178 -6.18 4.30 -14.20
C THR A 178 -5.97 3.54 -15.50
N MET A 179 -7.05 3.01 -16.10
CA MET A 179 -6.93 2.22 -17.33
C MET A 179 -6.67 3.10 -18.56
N LEU A 180 -7.15 4.34 -18.59
CA LEU A 180 -6.75 5.30 -19.63
C LEU A 180 -5.26 5.58 -19.53
N ASN A 181 -4.78 5.96 -18.34
CA ASN A 181 -3.36 6.22 -18.11
C ASN A 181 -2.48 5.00 -18.40
N ALA A 182 -2.90 3.80 -17.99
CA ALA A 182 -2.18 2.57 -18.26
C ALA A 182 -2.05 2.31 -19.77
N ARG A 183 -3.11 2.53 -20.56
CA ARG A 183 -3.06 2.42 -22.02
C ARG A 183 -2.15 3.48 -22.65
N THR A 184 -2.21 4.72 -22.18
CA THR A 184 -1.34 5.80 -22.68
C THR A 184 0.13 5.51 -22.43
N ILE A 185 0.48 5.06 -21.23
CA ILE A 185 1.87 4.67 -20.90
C ILE A 185 2.29 3.40 -21.65
N LYS A 186 1.38 2.44 -21.85
CA LYS A 186 1.64 1.27 -22.70
C LYS A 186 2.01 1.69 -24.12
N GLU A 187 1.27 2.63 -24.71
CA GLU A 187 1.57 3.15 -26.05
C GLU A 187 2.94 3.84 -26.10
N TRP A 188 3.31 4.59 -25.07
CA TRP A 188 4.65 5.19 -24.95
C TRP A 188 5.78 4.14 -24.93
N ILE A 189 5.59 3.02 -24.22
CA ILE A 189 6.53 1.89 -24.26
C ILE A 189 6.55 1.21 -25.63
N VAL A 190 5.37 0.90 -26.19
CA VAL A 190 5.22 0.11 -27.42
C VAL A 190 5.72 0.87 -28.65
N SER A 191 5.45 2.17 -28.75
CA SER A 191 5.96 3.02 -29.83
C SER A 191 7.49 3.07 -29.87
N SER A 192 8.16 2.87 -28.72
CA SER A 192 9.61 2.89 -28.61
C SER A 192 10.25 1.51 -28.75
N LEU A 193 9.65 0.46 -28.14
CA LEU A 193 10.27 -0.86 -27.94
C LEU A 193 9.51 -2.02 -28.61
N GLY A 194 8.37 -1.74 -29.22
CA GLY A 194 7.48 -2.72 -29.82
C GLY A 194 6.56 -3.44 -28.82
N PRO A 195 5.51 -4.13 -29.30
CA PRO A 195 4.47 -4.73 -28.46
C PRO A 195 4.97 -5.79 -27.47
N GLN A 196 6.05 -6.49 -27.79
CA GLN A 196 6.61 -7.55 -26.95
C GLN A 196 7.19 -7.01 -25.63
N ALA A 197 7.55 -5.73 -25.58
CA ALA A 197 8.12 -5.09 -24.40
C ALA A 197 7.15 -5.04 -23.21
N VAL A 198 5.83 -5.09 -23.45
CA VAL A 198 4.79 -5.01 -22.40
C VAL A 198 5.01 -6.05 -21.30
N SER A 199 5.35 -7.29 -21.68
CA SER A 199 5.56 -8.39 -20.73
C SER A 199 6.76 -8.19 -19.79
N LYS A 200 7.73 -7.34 -20.17
CA LYS A 200 8.95 -7.05 -19.41
C LYS A 200 8.91 -5.70 -18.68
N HIS A 201 8.16 -4.74 -19.23
CA HIS A 201 8.08 -3.36 -18.77
C HIS A 201 6.79 -3.02 -18.03
N MET A 202 5.80 -3.91 -17.97
CA MET A 202 4.54 -3.66 -17.27
C MET A 202 4.18 -4.81 -16.35
N ILE A 203 3.80 -4.47 -15.12
CA ILE A 203 3.33 -5.39 -14.09
C ILE A 203 2.05 -4.84 -13.45
N ALA A 204 1.30 -5.68 -12.75
CA ALA A 204 -0.01 -5.30 -12.22
C ALA A 204 -0.15 -5.58 -10.72
N VAL A 205 -0.84 -4.69 -10.01
CA VAL A 205 -1.40 -4.96 -8.68
C VAL A 205 -2.91 -5.03 -8.82
N SER A 206 -3.44 -6.25 -8.86
CA SER A 206 -4.86 -6.50 -9.13
C SER A 206 -5.28 -7.92 -8.73
N THR A 207 -6.59 -8.11 -8.56
CA THR A 207 -7.23 -9.43 -8.43
C THR A 207 -7.72 -9.98 -9.77
N ASN A 208 -7.86 -9.12 -10.78
CA ASN A 208 -8.50 -9.49 -12.03
C ASN A 208 -7.48 -10.00 -13.07
N LEU A 209 -6.97 -11.22 -12.84
CA LEU A 209 -5.95 -11.83 -13.69
C LEU A 209 -6.37 -11.97 -15.15
N LYS A 210 -7.68 -12.12 -15.41
CA LYS A 210 -8.23 -12.15 -16.77
C LYS A 210 -7.95 -10.84 -17.51
N LEU A 211 -8.35 -9.70 -16.93
CA LEU A 211 -8.13 -8.40 -17.56
C LEU A 211 -6.64 -8.01 -17.61
N VAL A 212 -5.84 -8.44 -16.62
CA VAL A 212 -4.38 -8.28 -16.66
C VAL A 212 -3.76 -8.99 -17.87
N LYS A 213 -4.17 -10.24 -18.12
CA LYS A 213 -3.73 -11.02 -19.28
C LYS A 213 -4.20 -10.38 -20.60
N GLU A 214 -5.46 -9.97 -20.68
CA GLU A 214 -6.02 -9.30 -21.87
C GLU A 214 -5.32 -7.98 -22.17
N PHE A 215 -4.85 -7.28 -21.14
CA PHE A 215 -4.04 -6.07 -21.29
C PHE A 215 -2.62 -6.35 -21.82
N GLY A 216 -2.16 -7.60 -21.77
CA GLY A 216 -0.85 -8.06 -22.27
C GLY A 216 0.23 -8.17 -21.19
N ILE A 217 -0.13 -8.00 -19.91
CA ILE A 217 0.78 -8.24 -18.78
C ILE A 217 0.79 -9.74 -18.49
N ASP A 218 1.96 -10.31 -18.26
CA ASP A 218 2.08 -11.70 -17.80
C ASP A 218 1.36 -11.86 -16.45
N PRO A 219 0.38 -12.77 -16.30
CA PRO A 219 -0.28 -13.03 -15.02
C PRO A 219 0.69 -13.39 -13.89
N ASN A 220 1.87 -13.94 -14.19
CA ASN A 220 2.91 -14.17 -13.19
C ASN A 220 3.49 -12.87 -12.62
N ASN A 221 3.37 -11.77 -13.35
CA ASN A 221 3.73 -10.42 -12.91
C ASN A 221 2.54 -9.65 -12.33
N ALA A 222 1.47 -10.35 -11.94
CA ALA A 222 0.38 -9.79 -11.16
C ALA A 222 0.59 -10.06 -9.65
N PHE A 223 0.32 -9.05 -8.83
CA PHE A 223 0.42 -9.11 -7.37
C PHE A 223 -0.97 -8.83 -6.79
N ALA A 224 -1.55 -9.83 -6.14
CA ALA A 224 -2.92 -9.77 -5.65
C ALA A 224 -3.05 -8.97 -4.34
N PHE A 225 -4.28 -8.53 -4.05
CA PHE A 225 -4.71 -8.03 -2.74
C PHE A 225 -6.22 -8.25 -2.60
N TRP A 226 -6.79 -8.14 -1.41
CA TRP A 226 -8.10 -8.74 -1.13
C TRP A 226 -9.27 -7.76 -1.10
N ASP A 227 -10.48 -8.29 -1.10
CA ASP A 227 -11.73 -7.53 -1.04
C ASP A 227 -11.89 -6.77 0.29
N TRP A 228 -11.49 -7.38 1.41
CA TRP A 228 -11.42 -6.81 2.76
C TRP A 228 -10.37 -5.70 2.94
N VAL A 229 -9.54 -5.47 1.92
CA VAL A 229 -8.65 -4.29 1.84
C VAL A 229 -9.41 -3.14 1.18
N GLY A 230 -9.83 -2.18 1.99
CA GLY A 230 -10.35 -0.90 1.51
C GLY A 230 -9.25 -0.07 0.86
N GLY A 231 -9.56 0.63 -0.24
CA GLY A 231 -8.56 1.37 -1.03
C GLY A 231 -7.74 2.36 -0.20
N ARG A 232 -8.37 3.14 0.67
CA ARG A 232 -7.68 4.11 1.56
C ARG A 232 -6.84 3.46 2.67
N TYR A 233 -6.94 2.14 2.87
CA TYR A 233 -6.16 1.36 3.84
C TYR A 233 -5.17 0.40 3.15
N SER A 234 -4.96 0.56 1.84
CA SER A 234 -4.29 -0.45 1.02
C SER A 234 -2.76 -0.33 0.95
N VAL A 235 -2.15 0.75 1.47
CA VAL A 235 -0.70 0.98 1.34
C VAL A 235 0.17 -0.17 1.86
N CYS A 236 -0.27 -0.88 2.90
CA CYS A 236 0.45 -2.04 3.45
C CYS A 236 0.25 -3.34 2.65
N SER A 237 -0.58 -3.32 1.59
CA SER A 237 -0.73 -4.44 0.63
C SER A 237 0.24 -4.28 -0.53
N ALA A 238 0.12 -5.14 -1.55
CA ALA A 238 0.85 -4.99 -2.81
C ALA A 238 0.75 -3.58 -3.43
N VAL A 239 -0.33 -2.83 -3.15
CA VAL A 239 -0.52 -1.45 -3.62
C VAL A 239 0.65 -0.53 -3.27
N GLY A 240 1.12 -0.54 -2.03
CA GLY A 240 2.29 0.25 -1.62
C GLY A 240 3.56 -0.58 -1.52
N VAL A 241 3.47 -1.82 -1.00
CA VAL A 241 4.64 -2.65 -0.74
C VAL A 241 5.44 -2.93 -2.02
N LEU A 242 4.79 -3.12 -3.17
CA LEU A 242 5.48 -3.36 -4.43
C LEU A 242 6.28 -2.14 -4.93
N PRO A 243 5.67 -0.99 -5.27
CA PRO A 243 6.43 0.16 -5.79
C PRO A 243 7.47 0.67 -4.79
N LEU A 244 7.16 0.66 -3.49
CA LEU A 244 8.13 1.06 -2.46
C LEU A 244 9.31 0.09 -2.36
N SER A 245 9.08 -1.23 -2.47
CA SER A 245 10.17 -2.21 -2.42
C SER A 245 11.06 -2.13 -3.66
N LEU A 246 10.52 -1.76 -4.83
CA LEU A 246 11.32 -1.53 -6.03
C LEU A 246 12.27 -0.33 -5.85
N GLN A 247 11.77 0.75 -5.22
CA GLN A 247 12.53 1.98 -4.99
C GLN A 247 13.54 1.87 -3.84
N TYR A 248 13.12 1.33 -2.69
CA TYR A 248 13.88 1.37 -1.44
C TYR A 248 14.41 0.00 -0.98
N GLY A 249 13.96 -1.08 -1.62
CA GLY A 249 14.25 -2.44 -1.16
C GLY A 249 13.26 -2.93 -0.12
N PHE A 250 13.00 -4.24 -0.12
CA PHE A 250 12.07 -4.89 0.80
C PHE A 250 12.39 -4.67 2.29
N PRO A 251 13.66 -4.68 2.76
CA PRO A 251 13.96 -4.51 4.18
C PRO A 251 13.46 -3.19 4.79
N ILE A 252 13.60 -2.07 4.06
CA ILE A 252 13.09 -0.76 4.50
C ILE A 252 11.56 -0.78 4.60
N VAL A 253 10.89 -1.35 3.60
CA VAL A 253 9.42 -1.47 3.59
C VAL A 253 8.93 -2.40 4.68
N GLN A 254 9.69 -3.47 4.99
CA GLN A 254 9.37 -4.38 6.08
C GLN A 254 9.35 -3.66 7.42
N ARG A 255 10.32 -2.79 7.71
CA ARG A 255 10.32 -1.97 8.94
C ARG A 255 9.13 -1.02 9.03
N PHE A 256 8.70 -0.45 7.90
CA PHE A 256 7.46 0.33 7.83
C PHE A 256 6.23 -0.53 8.22
N LEU A 257 6.15 -1.77 7.72
CA LEU A 257 5.07 -2.69 8.08
C LEU A 257 5.13 -3.10 9.56
N GLU A 258 6.32 -3.32 10.11
CA GLU A 258 6.54 -3.65 11.52
C GLU A 258 6.08 -2.52 12.43
N GLY A 259 6.43 -1.27 12.13
CA GLY A 259 5.92 -0.10 12.88
C GLY A 259 4.39 0.03 12.82
N ALA A 260 3.80 -0.23 11.65
CA ALA A 260 2.35 -0.24 11.50
C ALA A 260 1.67 -1.42 12.24
N SER A 261 2.34 -2.57 12.35
CA SER A 261 1.86 -3.69 13.19
C SER A 261 1.99 -3.37 14.67
N SER A 262 3.04 -2.65 15.08
CA SER A 262 3.24 -2.25 16.47
C SER A 262 2.10 -1.36 16.96
N ILE A 263 1.74 -0.33 16.18
CA ILE A 263 0.63 0.56 16.54
C ILE A 263 -0.74 -0.13 16.48
N ASP A 264 -0.94 -1.13 15.62
CA ASP A 264 -2.16 -1.95 15.63
C ASP A 264 -2.30 -2.73 16.94
N ASN A 265 -1.21 -3.33 17.42
CA ASN A 265 -1.20 -4.06 18.68
C ASN A 265 -1.46 -3.12 19.87
N HIS A 266 -0.87 -1.92 19.86
CA HIS A 266 -1.16 -0.86 20.84
C HIS A 266 -2.64 -0.47 20.81
N PHE A 267 -3.18 -0.20 19.62
CA PHE A 267 -4.57 0.17 19.43
C PHE A 267 -5.54 -0.91 19.93
N ARG A 268 -5.22 -2.19 19.71
CA ARG A 268 -6.05 -3.31 20.14
C ARG A 268 -6.03 -3.52 21.65
N THR A 269 -4.85 -3.45 22.27
CA THR A 269 -4.64 -4.01 23.62
C THR A 269 -4.54 -2.97 24.73
N ALA A 270 -4.10 -1.74 24.45
CA ALA A 270 -3.93 -0.72 25.48
C ALA A 270 -5.26 -0.23 26.05
N SER A 271 -5.26 0.11 27.35
CA SER A 271 -6.39 0.80 27.98
C SER A 271 -6.62 2.17 27.35
N PHE A 272 -7.85 2.67 27.32
CA PHE A 272 -8.19 3.89 26.59
C PHE A 272 -7.36 5.11 27.01
N GLU A 273 -6.98 5.20 28.28
CA GLU A 273 -6.16 6.29 28.84
C GLU A 273 -4.72 6.31 28.31
N LYS A 274 -4.23 5.16 27.84
CA LYS A 274 -2.86 5.00 27.29
C LYS A 274 -2.87 4.79 25.78
N ASN A 275 -4.02 4.54 25.18
CA ASN A 275 -4.18 4.18 23.79
C ASN A 275 -4.15 5.44 22.91
N ILE A 276 -3.03 5.65 22.23
CA ILE A 276 -2.77 6.88 21.45
C ILE A 276 -3.82 7.07 20.34
N PRO A 277 -4.12 6.06 19.49
CA PRO A 277 -5.16 6.21 18.47
C PRO A 277 -6.56 6.46 19.04
N VAL A 278 -6.92 5.82 20.16
CA VAL A 278 -8.23 6.06 20.81
C VAL A 278 -8.32 7.48 21.35
N LEU A 279 -7.29 7.96 22.06
CA LEU A 279 -7.24 9.33 22.55
C LEU A 279 -7.38 10.35 21.42
N LEU A 280 -6.62 10.17 20.33
CA LEU A 280 -6.70 11.04 19.16
C LEU A 280 -8.10 11.02 18.52
N GLY A 281 -8.71 9.84 18.42
CA GLY A 281 -10.07 9.68 17.91
C GLY A 281 -11.12 10.35 18.80
N LEU A 282 -11.01 10.21 20.12
CA LEU A 282 -11.94 10.82 21.08
C LEU A 282 -11.82 12.34 21.12
N LEU A 283 -10.61 12.89 21.03
CA LEU A 283 -10.39 14.34 20.99
C LEU A 283 -10.86 15.00 19.69
N SER A 284 -11.10 14.20 18.64
CA SER A 284 -11.65 14.69 17.37
C SER A 284 -13.19 14.74 17.34
N VAL A 285 -13.86 14.13 18.32
CA VAL A 285 -15.33 14.15 18.49
C VAL A 285 -15.75 15.44 19.18
#